data_AF-A0A4W5PHR6-F1
#
_entry.id   AF-A0A4W5PHR6-F1
#
_cell.length_a   1.000
_cell.length_b   1.000
_cell.length_c   1.000
_cell.angle_alpha   90.00
_cell.angle_beta   90.00
_cell.angle_gamma   90.00
#
_symmetry.space_group_name_H-M   'P 1'
#
loop_
_entity.id
_entity.type
_entity.pdbx_description
1 polymer ?
#
loop_
_entity_poly.entity_id
_entity_poly.type
_entity_poly.pdbx_seq_one_letter_code
_entity_poly.pdbx_strand_id
1 'polypeptide(L)'
;MVLFPGELSMELLLVPSEKTSGSGTQKLICSGWGFNPLIKWRSGSEQRSAADNERRMGEDGHVAVTSRITVTQQEWNEGKDFMCEVIDNVLQKTVRKSTSLCTGRL
;
A
#
# COMPACT_ATOMS: atom_id res chain seq x y z
N MET A 1 -10.76 -13.43 -7.04
CA MET A 1 -10.16 -12.35 -7.84
C MET A 1 -9.17 -13.01 -8.78
N VAL A 2 -9.53 -13.15 -10.06
CA VAL A 2 -8.68 -13.83 -11.05
C VAL A 2 -7.58 -12.86 -11.49
N LEU A 3 -6.32 -13.24 -11.27
CA LEU A 3 -5.16 -12.55 -11.82
C LEU A 3 -5.01 -13.00 -13.27
N PHE A 4 -5.17 -12.10 -14.22
CA PHE A 4 -4.80 -12.38 -15.61
C PHE A 4 -3.26 -12.46 -15.68
N PRO A 5 -2.68 -13.52 -16.28
CA PRO A 5 -1.23 -13.61 -16.43
C PRO A 5 -0.71 -12.39 -17.21
N GLY A 6 0.15 -11.57 -16.59
CA GLY A 6 0.73 -10.37 -17.21
C GLY A 6 0.12 -9.01 -16.85
N GLU A 7 -0.79 -8.94 -15.87
CA GLU A 7 -1.34 -7.67 -15.38
C GLU A 7 -0.70 -7.21 -14.06
N LEU A 8 -0.32 -5.93 -13.99
CA LEU A 8 0.10 -5.29 -12.75
C LEU A 8 -1.14 -4.98 -11.91
N SER A 9 -1.24 -5.57 -10.72
CA SER A 9 -2.37 -5.37 -9.81
C SER A 9 -1.92 -4.81 -8.47
N MET A 10 -2.82 -4.12 -7.77
CA MET A 10 -2.57 -3.64 -6.41
C MET A 10 -3.81 -3.59 -5.51
N GLU A 11 -3.57 -3.70 -4.22
CA GLU A 11 -4.56 -3.58 -3.14
C GLU A 11 -4.02 -2.66 -2.04
N LEU A 12 -4.89 -1.82 -1.49
CA LEU A 12 -4.57 -0.91 -0.39
C LEU A 12 -5.62 -1.12 0.70
N LEU A 13 -5.17 -1.49 1.90
CA LEU A 13 -6.01 -1.84 3.04
C LEU A 13 -5.72 -0.94 4.23
N LEU A 14 -6.80 -0.49 4.88
CA LEU A 14 -6.79 0.16 6.17
C LEU A 14 -6.98 -0.91 7.25
N VAL A 15 -6.03 -1.06 8.17
CA VAL A 15 -6.14 -2.05 9.26
C VAL A 15 -6.73 -1.36 10.49
N PRO A 16 -7.96 -1.68 10.91
CA PRO A 16 -8.56 -1.04 12.08
C PRO A 16 -7.61 -1.07 13.29
N SER A 17 -7.45 0.06 13.96
CA SER A 17 -6.71 0.07 15.23
C SER A 17 -7.52 -0.68 16.28
N GLU A 18 -6.94 -1.75 16.84
CA GLU A 18 -7.48 -2.40 18.03
C GLU A 18 -7.53 -1.34 19.15
N LYS A 19 -8.73 -1.03 19.66
CA LYS A 19 -8.98 -0.01 20.70
C LYS A 19 -8.19 -0.21 22.00
N THR A 20 -7.48 -1.33 22.13
CA THR A 20 -6.76 -1.78 23.33
C THR A 20 -5.29 -1.33 23.38
N SER A 21 -4.66 -0.97 22.26
CA SER A 21 -3.28 -0.43 22.29
C SER A 21 -3.34 1.09 22.19
N GLY A 22 -3.15 1.79 23.32
CA GLY A 22 -3.23 3.25 23.47
C GLY A 22 -2.24 4.10 22.67
N SER A 23 -1.81 3.66 21.49
CA SER A 23 -1.06 4.46 20.53
C SER A 23 -2.01 4.89 19.42
N GLY A 24 -2.36 6.18 19.38
CA GLY A 24 -3.20 6.79 18.34
C GLY A 24 -2.52 6.74 16.97
N THR A 25 -2.46 5.56 16.37
CA THR A 25 -1.83 5.28 15.08
C THR A 25 -2.71 4.32 14.29
N GLN A 26 -2.66 4.50 12.97
CA GLN A 26 -3.42 3.77 11.98
C GLN A 26 -2.42 3.04 11.07
N LYS A 27 -2.65 1.75 10.81
CA LYS A 27 -1.78 0.96 9.93
C LYS A 27 -2.39 0.88 8.53
N LEU A 28 -1.55 1.06 7.53
CA LEU A 28 -1.89 0.89 6.12
C LEU A 28 -1.04 -0.21 5.51
N ILE A 29 -1.66 -1.09 4.73
CA ILE A 29 -1.00 -2.18 4.02
C ILE A 29 -1.26 -2.00 2.53
N CYS A 30 -0.19 -2.00 1.74
CA CYS A 30 -0.29 -2.02 0.29
C CYS A 30 0.34 -3.29 -0.25
N SER A 31 -0.38 -4.00 -1.11
CA SER A 31 0.10 -5.19 -1.79
C SER A 31 0.11 -4.94 -3.30
N GLY A 32 1.16 -5.35 -3.97
CA GLY A 32 1.33 -5.26 -5.41
C GLY A 32 1.77 -6.60 -6.01
N TRP A 33 1.25 -6.93 -7.19
CA TRP A 33 1.53 -8.17 -7.91
C TRP A 33 1.94 -7.87 -9.34
N GLY A 34 3.05 -8.44 -9.80
CA GLY A 34 3.61 -8.23 -11.14
C GLY A 34 4.79 -9.16 -11.40
N PHE A 35 5.72 -8.80 -12.30
CA PHE A 35 6.97 -9.53 -12.52
C PHE A 35 8.14 -8.94 -11.74
N ASN A 36 8.16 -7.61 -11.55
CA ASN A 36 9.11 -6.96 -10.67
C ASN A 36 8.49 -5.67 -10.07
N PRO A 37 7.47 -5.81 -9.22
CA PRO A 37 6.84 -4.67 -8.59
C PRO A 37 7.73 -4.06 -7.51
N LEU A 38 7.63 -2.74 -7.37
CA LEU A 38 8.27 -1.90 -6.38
C LEU A 38 7.22 -0.97 -5.78
N ILE A 39 7.15 -0.87 -4.46
CA ILE A 39 6.17 -0.02 -3.77
C ILE A 39 6.82 1.29 -3.32
N LYS A 40 6.16 2.40 -3.58
CA LYS A 40 6.47 3.73 -3.06
C LYS A 40 5.25 4.31 -2.33
N TRP A 41 5.51 4.95 -1.19
CA TRP A 41 4.47 5.63 -0.42
C TRP A 41 4.62 7.15 -0.53
N ARG A 42 3.47 7.82 -0.62
CA ARG A 42 3.37 9.28 -0.55
C ARG A 42 2.26 9.70 0.41
N SER A 43 2.47 10.82 1.08
CA SER A 43 1.47 11.51 1.91
C SER A 43 1.38 12.94 1.40
N GLY A 44 0.33 13.26 0.65
CA GLY A 44 0.29 14.50 -0.15
C GLY A 44 1.50 14.59 -1.08
N SER A 45 2.31 15.65 -0.95
CA SER A 45 3.51 15.88 -1.76
C SER A 45 4.77 15.16 -1.25
N GLU A 46 4.74 14.64 -0.02
CA GLU A 46 5.93 14.10 0.66
C GLU A 46 6.07 12.59 0.45
N GLN A 47 7.30 12.12 0.28
CA GLN A 47 7.60 10.69 0.23
C GLN A 47 7.65 10.10 1.63
N ARG A 48 7.10 8.89 1.81
CA ARG A 48 7.09 8.17 3.09
C ARG A 48 7.93 6.90 3.01
N SER A 49 8.65 6.63 4.08
CA SER A 49 9.39 5.38 4.25
C SER A 49 8.44 4.29 4.73
N ALA A 50 8.56 3.11 4.12
CA ALA A 50 7.88 1.91 4.61
C ALA A 50 8.51 1.46 5.93
N ALA A 51 7.68 1.04 6.89
CA ALA A 51 8.16 0.41 8.11
C ALA A 51 8.64 -1.02 7.85
N ASP A 52 8.02 -1.68 6.87
CA ASP A 52 8.32 -3.06 6.47
C ASP A 52 7.94 -3.29 5.00
N ASN A 53 8.71 -4.14 4.33
CA ASN A 53 8.54 -4.53 2.93
C ASN A 53 8.84 -6.02 2.77
N GLU A 54 7.78 -6.81 2.59
CA GLU A 54 7.87 -8.23 2.33
C GLU A 54 7.77 -8.51 0.83
N ARG A 55 8.64 -9.38 0.31
CA ARG A 55 8.64 -9.80 -1.10
C ARG A 55 8.57 -11.31 -1.20
N ARG A 56 7.63 -11.82 -1.98
CA ARG A 56 7.45 -13.25 -2.26
C ARG A 56 7.46 -13.49 -3.77
N MET A 57 8.10 -14.56 -4.20
CA MET A 57 8.12 -15.01 -5.60
C MET A 57 7.23 -16.24 -5.73
N GLY A 58 6.29 -16.20 -6.67
CA GLY A 58 5.47 -17.34 -7.06
C GLY A 58 6.25 -18.28 -7.98
N GLU A 59 5.80 -19.54 -8.06
CA GLU A 59 6.38 -20.54 -8.96
C GLU A 59 6.19 -20.19 -10.45
N ASP A 60 5.20 -19.35 -10.75
CA ASP A 60 4.89 -18.82 -12.07
C ASP A 60 5.78 -17.63 -12.48
N GLY A 61 6.73 -17.24 -11.64
CA GLY A 61 7.64 -16.11 -11.86
C GLY A 61 7.02 -14.74 -11.56
N HIS A 62 5.76 -14.67 -11.15
CA HIS A 62 5.19 -13.44 -10.63
C HIS A 62 5.72 -13.17 -9.22
N VAL A 63 5.83 -11.90 -8.88
CA VAL A 63 6.30 -11.42 -7.59
C VAL A 63 5.18 -10.65 -6.92
N ALA A 64 4.95 -10.96 -5.64
CA ALA A 64 4.12 -10.20 -4.75
C ALA A 64 4.99 -9.37 -3.80
N VAL A 65 4.70 -8.08 -3.67
CA VAL A 65 5.32 -7.21 -2.67
C VAL A 65 4.24 -6.66 -1.75
N THR A 66 4.45 -6.75 -0.45
CA THR A 66 3.57 -6.18 0.56
C THR A 66 4.36 -5.17 1.40
N SER A 67 3.91 -3.93 1.42
CA SER A 67 4.52 -2.83 2.16
C SER A 67 3.58 -2.31 3.23
N ARG A 68 4.12 -1.93 4.39
CA ARG A 68 3.35 -1.47 5.55
C ARG A 68 3.86 -0.11 6.03
N ILE A 69 2.94 0.82 6.27
CA ILE A 69 3.24 2.09 6.96
C ILE A 69 2.35 2.27 8.18
N THR A 70 2.90 2.94 9.19
CA THR A 70 2.16 3.43 10.34
C THR A 70 1.97 4.93 10.16
N VAL A 71 0.73 5.40 10.25
CA VAL A 71 0.38 6.82 10.19
C VAL A 71 -0.18 7.24 11.54
N THR A 72 0.13 8.45 11.97
CA THR A 72 -0.39 8.94 13.26
C THR A 72 -1.87 9.30 13.12
N GLN A 73 -2.62 9.23 14.21
CA GLN A 73 -4.02 9.69 14.25
C GLN A 73 -4.10 11.18 13.91
N GLN A 74 -3.07 11.97 14.24
CA GLN A 74 -2.99 13.37 13.85
C GLN A 74 -2.92 13.52 12.32
N GLU A 75 -1.96 12.88 11.65
CA GLU A 75 -1.83 12.95 10.19
C GLU A 75 -3.07 12.38 9.48
N TRP A 76 -3.65 11.33 10.04
CA TRP A 76 -4.91 10.77 9.58
C TRP A 76 -6.05 11.80 9.71
N ASN A 77 -6.17 12.45 10.87
CA ASN A 77 -7.19 13.46 11.18
C ASN A 77 -7.02 14.77 10.40
N GLU A 78 -5.80 15.11 9.99
CA GLU A 78 -5.52 16.24 9.11
C GLU A 78 -6.10 16.05 7.70
N GLY A 79 -6.63 14.87 7.37
CA GLY A 79 -7.24 14.58 6.07
C GLY A 79 -6.21 14.38 4.97
N LYS A 80 -4.97 14.03 5.32
CA LYS A 80 -3.92 13.73 4.34
C LYS A 80 -4.30 12.47 3.54
N ASP A 81 -4.14 12.55 2.22
CA ASP A 81 -4.24 11.38 1.35
C ASP A 81 -2.94 10.59 1.39
N PHE A 82 -3.05 9.31 1.75
CA PHE A 82 -1.96 8.36 1.72
C PHE A 82 -2.05 7.54 0.45
N MET A 83 -1.08 7.74 -0.44
CA MET A 83 -1.01 7.07 -1.73
C MET A 83 0.04 5.98 -1.72
N CYS A 84 -0.37 4.78 -2.13
CA CYS A 84 0.54 3.72 -2.51
C CYS A 84 0.67 3.69 -4.04
N GLU A 85 1.90 3.65 -4.51
CA GLU A 85 2.27 3.52 -5.91
C GLU A 85 3.04 2.21 -6.11
N VAL A 86 2.53 1.33 -6.97
CA VAL A 86 3.21 0.09 -7.37
C VAL A 86 3.73 0.26 -8.79
N ILE A 87 5.05 0.12 -8.94
CA ILE A 87 5.76 0.28 -10.21
C ILE A 87 6.33 -1.07 -10.60
N ASP A 88 5.99 -1.55 -11.79
CA ASP A 88 6.62 -2.75 -12.36
C ASP A 88 7.49 -2.35 -13.54
N ASN A 89 8.81 -2.51 -13.39
CA ASN A 89 9.77 -2.09 -14.41
C ASN A 89 9.85 -3.06 -15.61
N VAL A 90 9.40 -4.31 -15.45
CA VAL A 90 9.37 -5.29 -16.53
C VAL A 90 8.15 -5.02 -17.42
N LEU A 91 7.00 -4.78 -16.81
CA LEU A 91 5.77 -4.41 -17.51
C LEU A 91 5.76 -2.94 -17.97
N GLN A 92 6.67 -2.11 -17.46
CA GLN A 92 6.69 -0.65 -17.66
C GLN A 92 5.34 0.00 -17.30
N LYS A 93 4.71 -0.51 -16.22
CA LYS A 93 3.40 -0.07 -15.75
C LYS A 93 3.48 0.47 -14.34
N THR A 94 2.53 1.35 -14.01
CA THR A 94 2.38 1.90 -12.67
C THR A 94 0.91 1.96 -12.32
N VAL A 95 0.57 1.46 -11.14
CA VAL A 95 -0.78 1.54 -10.56
C VAL A 95 -0.71 2.27 -9.24
N ARG A 96 -1.76 3.03 -8.91
CA ARG A 96 -1.83 3.87 -7.72
C ARG A 96 -3.19 3.72 -7.05
N LYS A 97 -3.21 3.66 -5.73
CA LYS A 97 -4.41 3.82 -4.91
C LYS A 97 -4.10 4.74 -3.75
N SER A 98 -5.07 5.54 -3.35
CA SER A 98 -5.00 6.38 -2.17
C SER A 98 -6.09 6.03 -1.18
N THR A 99 -5.85 6.37 0.07
CA THR A 99 -6.85 6.33 1.14
C THR A 99 -6.68 7.53 2.05
N SER A 100 -7.80 8.00 2.59
CA SER A 100 -7.87 9.04 3.60
C SER A 100 -9.06 8.81 4.52
N LEU A 101 -9.23 9.69 5.51
CA LEU A 101 -10.41 9.73 6.36
C LEU A 101 -11.73 9.72 5.55
N CYS A 102 -11.78 10.45 4.45
CA CYS A 102 -13.01 10.64 3.66
C CYS A 102 -13.36 9.42 2.79
N THR A 103 -12.38 8.56 2.51
CA THR A 103 -12.56 7.30 1.77
C THR A 103 -12.68 6.08 2.70
N GLY A 104 -12.30 6.21 3.98
CA GLY A 104 -12.32 5.14 4.99
C GLY A 104 -13.67 4.87 5.64
N ARG A 105 -14.77 5.43 5.12
CA ARG A 105 -16.13 5.16 5.60
C ARG A 105 -16.80 4.18 4.62
N LEU A 106 -16.54 2.88 4.82
CA LEU A 106 -17.33 1.78 4.27
C LEU A 106 -18.24 1.23 5.37
#